data_AF-A0A182PIE3-F1
#
_entry.id   AF-A0A182PIE3-F1
#
_cell.length_a   1.000
_cell.length_b   1.000
_cell.length_c   1.000
_cell.angle_alpha   90.00
_cell.angle_beta   90.00
_cell.angle_gamma   90.00
#
_symmetry.space_group_name_H-M   'P 1'
#
loop_
_entity.id
_entity.type
_entity.pdbx_description
1 polymer ?
#
loop_
_entity_poly.entity_id
_entity_poly.type
_entity_poly.pdbx_seq_one_letter_code
_entity_poly.pdbx_strand_id
1 'polypeptide(L)'
;MPSQYRWCLAVPKTYNRILHQQVFEPYATDLWVMIAIIACGYLLYNLCLKDALQRRHPNAFPIVNTPLHILRILLLFLLTEYYTALLSSNLGLSLMPSYPKTLGQFQKSTIPLITKRPDLYHFLLSNPDLLARTITWNLSKRYDPTGLALILLCDLFPYTISQTSQLLSKELSRHHYHMINEPVQSIISVSPFLRTSPLLPRFQLYVDRLYEAGIWDYVVRKWTLGAMHPTTSGNNALDLSILTLEHFLPVFIVGGYLYLLAIGIFLLEVIIYRILRSLNVR
;
A
#
# COMPACT_ATOMS: atom_id res chain seq x y z
N MET A 1 -23.47 26.11 -14.35
CA MET A 1 -23.28 27.04 -13.21
C MET A 1 -21.83 27.52 -13.23
N PRO A 2 -21.57 28.83 -13.20
CA PRO A 2 -20.26 29.38 -13.50
C PRO A 2 -19.28 29.10 -12.35
N SER A 3 -18.10 28.59 -12.70
CA SER A 3 -16.87 28.43 -11.89
C SER A 3 -17.04 28.34 -10.37
N GLN A 4 -17.39 27.15 -9.87
CA GLN A 4 -17.34 26.84 -8.44
C GLN A 4 -15.92 26.39 -8.07
N TYR A 5 -15.23 27.15 -7.24
CA TYR A 5 -13.97 26.70 -6.64
C TYR A 5 -14.28 25.65 -5.58
N ARG A 6 -13.72 24.46 -5.78
CA ARG A 6 -13.82 23.36 -4.83
C ARG A 6 -12.49 23.21 -4.11
N TRP A 7 -12.54 23.25 -2.78
CA TRP A 7 -11.40 23.01 -1.91
C TRP A 7 -11.40 21.55 -1.47
N CYS A 8 -10.29 20.86 -1.70
CA CYS A 8 -10.08 19.46 -1.36
C CYS A 8 -8.91 19.32 -0.37
N LEU A 9 -8.87 18.18 0.32
CA LEU A 9 -7.73 17.81 1.16
C LEU A 9 -6.77 16.94 0.40
N ALA A 10 -5.49 17.31 0.44
CA ALA A 10 -4.39 16.47 0.02
C ALA A 10 -3.74 15.86 1.27
N VAL A 11 -3.79 14.54 1.39
CA VAL A 11 -3.25 13.78 2.52
C VAL A 11 -2.01 13.01 2.06
N PRO A 12 -0.93 12.95 2.85
CA PRO A 12 0.25 12.17 2.48
C PRO A 12 -0.10 10.69 2.36
N LYS A 13 0.47 10.03 1.33
CA LYS A 13 0.31 8.59 1.14
C LYS A 13 1.23 7.84 2.10
N THR A 14 0.63 7.23 3.11
CA THR A 14 1.28 6.25 3.96
C THR A 14 0.90 4.84 3.50
N TYR A 15 1.87 3.94 3.51
CA TYR A 15 1.63 2.53 3.22
C TYR A 15 2.07 1.73 4.43
N ASN A 16 1.16 0.91 4.96
CA ASN A 16 1.51 -0.01 6.04
C ASN A 16 1.84 -1.36 5.41
N ARG A 17 2.99 -1.92 5.80
CA ARG A 17 3.40 -3.26 5.36
C ARG A 17 2.91 -4.28 6.39
N ILE A 18 2.10 -5.23 5.94
CA ILE A 18 1.65 -6.35 6.78
C ILE A 18 2.62 -7.52 6.51
N LEU A 19 3.77 -7.49 7.18
CA LEU A 19 4.90 -8.39 6.90
C LEU A 19 4.62 -9.85 7.27
N HIS A 20 3.86 -10.13 8.32
CA HIS A 20 3.70 -11.49 8.84
C HIS A 20 2.66 -12.33 8.10
N GLN A 21 1.69 -11.70 7.45
CA GLN A 21 0.59 -12.40 6.79
C GLN A 21 0.95 -12.83 5.36
N GLN A 22 1.87 -12.10 4.71
CA GLN A 22 2.20 -12.25 3.28
C GLN A 22 2.89 -13.57 2.90
N VAL A 23 3.53 -14.27 3.84
CA VAL A 23 4.21 -15.56 3.56
C VAL A 23 3.20 -16.72 3.50
N PHE A 24 2.15 -16.67 4.31
CA PHE A 24 1.15 -17.74 4.39
C PHE A 24 -0.09 -17.47 3.54
N GLU A 25 -0.37 -16.20 3.22
CA GLU A 25 -1.48 -15.75 2.39
C GLU A 25 -1.50 -16.22 0.91
N PRO A 26 -0.38 -16.57 0.23
CA PRO A 26 -0.44 -17.02 -1.15
C PRO A 26 -1.31 -18.28 -1.31
N TYR A 27 -1.28 -19.19 -0.35
CA TYR A 27 -2.16 -20.35 -0.37
C TYR A 27 -3.30 -20.19 0.62
N ALA A 28 -4.52 -20.52 0.18
CA ALA A 28 -5.63 -20.74 1.09
C ALA A 28 -5.22 -21.77 2.16
N THR A 29 -5.71 -21.60 3.39
CA THR A 29 -5.43 -22.52 4.51
C THR A 29 -5.72 -23.97 4.16
N ASP A 30 -6.75 -24.20 3.33
CA ASP A 30 -7.14 -25.53 2.85
C ASP A 30 -6.05 -26.18 1.97
N LEU A 31 -5.32 -25.40 1.16
CA LEU A 31 -4.23 -25.92 0.33
C LEU A 31 -3.03 -26.32 1.19
N TRP A 32 -2.69 -25.53 2.21
CA TRP A 32 -1.64 -25.89 3.18
C TRP A 32 -1.95 -27.21 3.89
N VAL A 33 -3.21 -27.43 4.28
CA VAL A 33 -3.66 -28.69 4.89
C VAL A 33 -3.53 -29.85 3.91
N MET A 34 -3.94 -29.68 2.65
CA MET A 34 -3.80 -30.71 1.62
C MET A 34 -2.33 -31.08 1.37
N ILE A 35 -1.43 -30.09 1.29
CA ILE A 35 0.01 -30.32 1.17
C ILE A 35 0.54 -31.10 2.37
N ALA A 36 0.12 -30.74 3.58
CA ALA A 36 0.53 -31.43 4.81
C ALA A 36 0.03 -32.89 4.84
N ILE A 37 -1.21 -33.15 4.41
CA ILE A 37 -1.76 -34.51 4.32
C ILE A 37 -0.97 -35.35 3.31
N ILE A 38 -0.70 -34.81 2.12
CA ILE A 38 0.08 -35.52 1.08
C ILE A 38 1.51 -35.80 1.57
N ALA A 39 2.16 -34.82 2.20
CA ALA A 39 3.49 -34.96 2.77
C ALA A 39 3.52 -36.01 3.90
N CYS A 40 2.53 -35.99 4.79
CA CYS A 40 2.38 -36.98 5.86
C CYS A 40 2.15 -38.38 5.28
N GLY A 41 1.28 -38.53 4.28
CA GLY A 41 1.04 -39.79 3.57
C GLY A 41 2.31 -40.33 2.90
N TYR A 42 3.12 -39.47 2.29
CA TYR A 42 4.40 -39.87 1.70
C TYR A 42 5.44 -40.27 2.76
N LEU A 43 5.50 -39.58 3.89
CA LEU A 43 6.36 -39.96 5.02
C LEU A 43 5.95 -41.31 5.58
N LEU A 44 4.65 -41.53 5.78
CA LEU A 44 4.10 -42.81 6.24
C LEU A 44 4.39 -43.95 5.24
N TYR A 45 4.27 -43.65 3.95
CA TYR A 45 4.65 -44.57 2.87
C TYR A 45 6.13 -44.96 2.96
N ASN A 46 7.04 -43.99 3.12
CA ASN A 46 8.46 -44.27 3.22
C ASN A 46 8.87 -44.99 4.51
N LEU A 47 8.23 -44.69 5.64
CA LEU A 47 8.61 -45.24 6.95
C LEU A 47 8.09 -46.67 7.18
N CYS A 48 6.87 -46.97 6.75
CA CYS A 48 6.25 -48.28 7.03
C CYS A 48 6.01 -49.10 5.78
N LEU A 49 5.48 -48.46 4.74
CA LEU A 49 4.94 -49.16 3.57
C LEU A 49 6.04 -49.59 2.61
N LYS A 50 7.11 -48.80 2.46
CA LYS A 50 8.28 -49.09 1.64
C LYS A 50 8.96 -50.39 2.09
N ASP A 51 9.23 -50.52 3.39
CA ASP A 51 9.87 -51.71 3.97
C ASP A 51 8.97 -52.94 3.88
N ALA A 52 7.65 -52.78 4.08
CA ALA A 52 6.69 -53.86 3.93
C ALA A 52 6.54 -54.33 2.46
N LEU A 53 6.51 -53.39 1.51
CA LEU A 53 6.35 -53.67 0.08
C LEU A 53 7.62 -54.32 -0.50
N GLN A 54 8.79 -53.87 -0.06
CA GLN A 54 10.08 -54.43 -0.46
C GLN A 54 10.27 -55.87 0.05
N ARG A 55 9.76 -56.19 1.26
CA ARG A 55 9.80 -57.56 1.80
C ARG A 55 8.78 -58.50 1.17
N ARG A 56 7.58 -58.01 0.81
CA ARG A 56 6.46 -58.88 0.37
C ARG A 56 6.36 -59.05 -1.14
N HIS A 57 6.74 -58.04 -1.94
CA HIS A 57 6.67 -58.08 -3.41
C HIS A 57 7.83 -57.34 -4.09
N PRO A 58 9.03 -57.95 -4.20
CA PRO A 58 10.24 -57.31 -4.74
C PRO A 58 10.12 -56.92 -6.23
N ASN A 59 9.36 -57.68 -7.03
CA ASN A 59 9.19 -57.41 -8.47
C ASN A 59 8.19 -56.30 -8.78
N ALA A 60 7.24 -56.02 -7.88
CA ALA A 60 6.25 -54.94 -8.05
C ALA A 60 6.73 -53.60 -7.48
N PHE A 61 7.74 -53.63 -6.61
CA PHE A 61 8.33 -52.45 -5.98
C PHE A 61 8.82 -51.36 -6.96
N PRO A 62 9.62 -51.66 -8.00
CA PRO A 62 10.07 -50.63 -8.93
C PRO A 62 8.93 -50.02 -9.77
N ILE A 63 7.88 -50.79 -10.05
CA ILE A 63 6.72 -50.37 -10.87
C ILE A 63 5.89 -49.32 -10.13
N VAL A 64 5.77 -49.43 -8.80
CA VAL A 64 5.02 -48.47 -7.98
C VAL A 64 5.91 -47.30 -7.53
N ASN A 65 7.17 -47.56 -7.21
CA ASN A 65 8.04 -46.54 -6.63
C ASN A 65 8.51 -45.50 -7.67
N THR A 66 8.77 -45.90 -8.91
CA THR A 66 9.20 -44.97 -9.98
C THR A 66 8.15 -43.90 -10.33
N PRO A 67 6.87 -44.22 -10.61
CA PRO A 67 5.87 -43.18 -10.90
C PRO A 67 5.57 -42.32 -9.67
N LEU A 68 5.66 -42.87 -8.46
CA LEU A 68 5.42 -42.14 -7.22
C LEU A 68 6.53 -41.11 -6.96
N HIS A 69 7.79 -41.44 -7.28
CA HIS A 69 8.89 -40.47 -7.28
C HIS A 69 8.73 -39.37 -8.34
N ILE A 70 8.33 -39.73 -9.56
CA ILE A 70 8.09 -38.74 -10.65
C ILE A 70 6.93 -37.81 -10.27
N LEU A 71 5.83 -38.36 -9.76
CA LEU A 71 4.67 -37.60 -9.31
C LEU A 71 5.04 -36.64 -8.17
N ARG A 72 5.89 -37.08 -7.22
CA ARG A 72 6.42 -36.19 -6.17
C ARG A 72 7.21 -35.02 -6.76
N ILE A 73 8.12 -35.27 -7.71
CA ILE A 73 8.94 -34.21 -8.32
C ILE A 73 8.04 -33.22 -9.08
N LEU A 74 7.10 -33.72 -9.87
CA LEU A 74 6.18 -32.89 -10.66
C LEU A 74 5.26 -32.06 -9.75
N LEU A 75 4.73 -32.67 -8.69
CA LEU A 75 3.90 -31.97 -7.70
C LEU A 75 4.71 -30.87 -6.99
N LEU A 76 5.92 -31.17 -6.52
CA LEU A 76 6.79 -30.18 -5.88
C LEU A 76 7.12 -29.04 -6.84
N PHE A 77 7.47 -29.35 -8.09
CA PHE A 77 7.75 -28.35 -9.13
C PHE A 77 6.56 -27.40 -9.33
N LEU A 78 5.37 -27.96 -9.61
CA LEU A 78 4.16 -27.19 -9.87
C LEU A 78 3.74 -26.35 -8.66
N LEU A 79 3.85 -26.91 -7.45
CA LEU A 79 3.54 -26.20 -6.21
C LEU A 79 4.53 -25.04 -5.99
N THR A 80 5.83 -25.28 -6.17
CA THR A 80 6.84 -24.22 -6.01
C THR A 80 6.67 -23.11 -7.05
N GLU A 81 6.38 -23.43 -8.31
CA GLU A 81 6.20 -22.45 -9.37
C GLU A 81 4.94 -21.61 -9.17
N TYR A 82 3.82 -22.25 -8.81
CA TYR A 82 2.60 -21.53 -8.47
C TYR A 82 2.80 -20.61 -7.26
N TYR A 83 3.47 -21.10 -6.22
CA TYR A 83 3.77 -20.33 -5.02
C TYR A 83 4.63 -19.11 -5.35
N THR A 84 5.71 -19.27 -6.11
CA THR A 84 6.60 -18.15 -6.46
C THR A 84 5.92 -17.14 -7.37
N ALA A 85 5.07 -17.58 -8.32
CA ALA A 85 4.28 -16.70 -9.17
C ALA A 85 3.32 -15.82 -8.36
N LEU A 86 2.59 -16.43 -7.43
CA LEU A 86 1.61 -15.71 -6.61
C LEU A 86 2.28 -14.83 -5.56
N LEU A 87 3.37 -15.30 -4.95
CA LEU A 87 4.17 -14.49 -4.03
C LEU A 87 4.75 -13.27 -4.75
N SER A 88 5.28 -13.42 -5.97
CA SER A 88 5.79 -12.31 -6.79
C SER A 88 4.70 -11.28 -7.08
N SER A 89 3.49 -11.74 -7.44
CA SER A 89 2.34 -10.86 -7.67
C SER A 89 1.93 -10.09 -6.40
N ASN A 90 1.84 -10.78 -5.26
CA ASN A 90 1.47 -10.17 -3.97
C ASN A 90 2.54 -9.21 -3.44
N LEU A 91 3.83 -9.52 -3.63
CA LEU A 91 4.93 -8.62 -3.28
C LEU A 91 4.87 -7.33 -4.10
N GLY A 92 4.50 -7.41 -5.38
CA GLY A 92 4.27 -6.24 -6.24
C GLY A 92 3.07 -5.38 -5.81
N LEU A 93 2.10 -5.94 -5.07
CA LEU A 93 0.90 -5.25 -4.57
C LEU A 93 0.95 -4.94 -3.06
N SER A 94 2.05 -5.28 -2.37
CA SER A 94 2.18 -5.37 -0.91
C SER A 94 2.01 -4.06 -0.13
N LEU A 95 1.86 -2.94 -0.82
CA LEU A 95 1.65 -1.63 -0.22
C LEU A 95 0.14 -1.39 -0.05
N MET A 96 -0.43 -1.86 1.06
CA MET A 96 -1.79 -1.46 1.42
C MET A 96 -1.79 0.03 1.76
N PRO A 97 -2.64 0.85 1.09
CA PRO A 97 -2.74 2.26 1.39
C PRO A 97 -3.35 2.43 2.79
N SER A 98 -2.56 2.95 3.73
CA SER A 98 -2.99 3.22 5.11
C SER A 98 -3.47 4.66 5.32
N TYR A 99 -3.47 5.47 4.26
CA TYR A 99 -3.96 6.84 4.27
C TYR A 99 -5.49 6.92 4.13
N PRO A 100 -6.15 7.92 4.74
CA PRO A 100 -7.59 8.12 4.61
C PRO A 100 -7.97 8.52 3.18
N LYS A 101 -9.00 7.86 2.63
CA LYS A 101 -9.53 8.14 1.28
C LYS A 101 -10.76 9.03 1.29
N THR A 102 -11.43 9.14 2.44
CA THR A 102 -12.66 9.92 2.62
C THR A 102 -12.50 10.93 3.76
N LEU A 103 -13.34 11.97 3.77
CA LEU A 103 -13.30 12.99 4.82
C LEU A 103 -13.62 12.40 6.19
N GLY A 104 -14.54 11.44 6.27
CA GLY A 104 -14.87 10.76 7.53
C GLY A 104 -13.71 9.92 8.09
N GLN A 105 -12.92 9.30 7.22
CA GLN A 105 -11.69 8.61 7.65
C GLN A 105 -10.61 9.60 8.10
N PHE A 106 -10.50 10.75 7.41
CA PHE A 106 -9.55 11.79 7.78
C PHE A 106 -9.86 12.39 9.15
N GLN A 107 -11.13 12.65 9.47
CA GLN A 107 -11.55 13.11 10.80
C GLN A 107 -11.16 12.16 11.93
N LYS A 108 -11.19 10.85 11.67
CA LYS A 108 -10.75 9.82 12.62
C LYS A 108 -9.23 9.65 12.69
N SER A 109 -8.51 10.14 11.69
CA SER A 109 -7.05 10.03 11.61
C SER A 109 -6.34 11.09 12.44
N THR A 110 -5.13 10.80 12.90
CA THR A 110 -4.29 11.71 13.70
C THR A 110 -3.43 12.66 12.84
N ILE A 111 -3.69 12.74 11.53
CA ILE A 111 -2.86 13.50 10.59
C ILE A 111 -3.13 15.00 10.79
N PRO A 112 -2.11 15.82 11.11
CA PRO A 112 -2.27 17.26 11.28
C PRO A 112 -2.54 17.96 9.95
N LEU A 113 -3.37 19.01 9.98
CA LEU A 113 -3.71 19.83 8.83
C LEU A 113 -2.97 21.15 8.89
N ILE A 114 -2.27 21.57 7.83
CA ILE A 114 -1.62 22.88 7.79
C ILE A 114 -2.39 23.86 6.90
N THR A 115 -2.64 25.06 7.43
CA THR A 115 -3.32 26.13 6.70
C THR A 115 -2.77 27.50 7.09
N LYS A 116 -2.74 28.43 6.14
CA LYS A 116 -2.30 29.82 6.37
C LYS A 116 -3.31 30.63 7.17
N ARG A 117 -4.60 30.40 6.93
CA ARG A 117 -5.70 31.13 7.55
C ARG A 117 -6.84 30.16 7.81
N PRO A 118 -6.94 29.57 9.02
CA PRO A 118 -8.02 28.66 9.36
C PRO A 118 -9.39 29.36 9.31
N ASP A 119 -9.41 30.66 9.63
CA ASP A 119 -10.63 31.48 9.69
C ASP A 119 -11.38 31.61 8.35
N LEU A 120 -10.67 31.40 7.22
CA LEU A 120 -11.28 31.47 5.89
C LEU A 120 -12.14 30.23 5.56
N TYR A 121 -11.97 29.14 6.32
CA TYR A 121 -12.62 27.87 6.04
C TYR A 121 -13.70 27.59 7.09
N HIS A 122 -14.95 27.87 6.74
CA HIS A 122 -16.11 27.62 7.61
C HIS A 122 -16.18 26.15 8.08
N PHE A 123 -15.73 25.21 7.26
CA PHE A 123 -15.65 23.78 7.62
C PHE A 123 -14.72 23.51 8.81
N LEU A 124 -13.62 24.26 8.96
CA LEU A 124 -12.73 24.11 10.10
C LEU A 124 -13.36 24.68 11.38
N LEU A 125 -14.06 25.81 11.26
CA LEU A 125 -14.78 26.42 12.37
C LEU A 125 -15.95 25.56 12.86
N SER A 126 -16.66 24.88 11.95
CA SER A 126 -17.76 23.99 12.33
C SER A 126 -17.31 22.67 12.98
N ASN A 127 -16.02 22.32 12.89
CA ASN A 127 -15.48 21.05 13.41
C ASN A 127 -14.33 21.33 14.39
N PRO A 128 -14.61 21.49 15.70
CA PRO A 128 -13.60 21.88 16.68
C PRO A 128 -12.46 20.85 16.81
N ASP A 129 -12.75 19.56 16.61
CA ASP A 129 -11.74 18.48 16.65
C ASP A 129 -10.69 18.60 15.53
N LEU A 130 -11.11 19.06 14.34
CA LEU A 130 -10.20 19.31 13.23
C LEU A 130 -9.42 20.62 13.44
N LEU A 131 -10.09 21.64 13.97
CA LEU A 131 -9.46 22.92 14.30
C LEU A 131 -8.31 22.74 15.31
N ALA A 132 -8.52 21.92 16.34
CA ALA A 132 -7.48 21.60 17.33
C ALA A 132 -6.25 20.91 16.73
N ARG A 133 -6.41 20.17 15.64
CA ARG A 133 -5.33 19.49 14.90
C ARG A 133 -4.72 20.35 13.79
N THR A 134 -5.25 21.56 13.61
CA THR A 134 -4.82 22.46 12.55
C THR A 134 -3.62 23.28 13.01
N ILE A 135 -2.54 23.20 12.25
CA ILE A 135 -1.32 23.98 12.48
C ILE A 135 -1.39 25.23 11.61
N THR A 136 -1.28 26.39 12.25
CA THR A 136 -1.17 27.68 11.54
C THR A 136 0.20 27.75 10.87
N TRP A 137 0.20 27.90 9.54
CA TRP A 137 1.44 27.97 8.78
C TRP A 137 2.21 29.25 9.10
N ASN A 138 3.43 29.09 9.61
CA ASN A 138 4.34 30.20 9.86
C ASN A 138 5.53 30.15 8.88
N LEU A 139 5.72 31.23 8.11
CA LEU A 139 6.79 31.34 7.11
C LEU A 139 8.20 31.25 7.70
N SER A 140 8.39 31.55 8.99
CA SER A 140 9.72 31.47 9.64
C SER A 140 10.09 30.06 10.08
N LYS A 141 9.13 29.13 10.16
CA LYS A 141 9.36 27.74 10.56
C LYS A 141 9.40 26.85 9.33
N ARG A 142 10.39 25.95 9.28
CA ARG A 142 10.42 24.85 8.31
C ARG A 142 9.54 23.72 8.82
N TYR A 143 8.73 23.16 7.93
CA TYR A 143 7.84 22.04 8.23
C TYR A 143 8.26 20.82 7.40
N ASP A 144 8.01 19.62 7.92
CA ASP A 144 8.16 18.41 7.11
C ASP A 144 6.81 18.10 6.43
N PRO A 145 6.69 18.28 5.11
CA PRO A 145 5.42 18.08 4.42
C PRO A 145 4.98 16.60 4.42
N THR A 146 5.89 15.63 4.63
CA THR A 146 5.60 14.19 4.51
C THR A 146 4.51 13.66 5.46
N GLY A 147 4.27 14.33 6.59
CA GLY A 147 3.26 13.96 7.58
C GLY A 147 2.07 14.93 7.69
N LEU A 148 2.00 15.96 6.85
CA LEU A 148 1.03 17.04 6.96
C LEU A 148 -0.01 16.97 5.84
N ALA A 149 -1.28 17.09 6.19
CA ALA A 149 -2.36 17.30 5.23
C ALA A 149 -2.42 18.76 4.78
N LEU A 150 -2.78 18.99 3.53
CA LEU A 150 -2.82 20.30 2.87
C LEU A 150 -4.22 20.59 2.31
N ILE A 151 -4.63 21.85 2.35
CA ILE A 151 -5.86 22.32 1.71
C ILE A 151 -5.51 22.94 0.37
N LEU A 152 -6.03 22.40 -0.72
CA LEU A 152 -5.73 22.83 -2.10
C LEU A 152 -7.02 22.89 -2.92
N LEU A 153 -6.98 23.58 -4.06
CA LEU A 153 -8.10 23.53 -5.02
C LEU A 153 -8.11 22.17 -5.72
N CYS A 154 -9.27 21.52 -5.77
CA CYS A 154 -9.41 20.17 -6.34
C CYS A 154 -8.92 20.12 -7.81
N ASP A 155 -9.30 21.11 -8.61
CA ASP A 155 -8.99 21.16 -10.05
C ASP A 155 -7.52 21.47 -10.32
N LEU A 156 -6.82 22.09 -9.37
CA LEU A 156 -5.43 22.53 -9.51
C LEU A 156 -4.45 21.67 -8.70
N PHE A 157 -4.92 20.66 -7.99
CA PHE A 157 -4.09 19.81 -7.12
C PHE A 157 -2.80 19.31 -7.80
N PRO A 158 -2.81 18.78 -9.03
CA PRO A 158 -1.60 18.27 -9.67
C PRO A 158 -0.52 19.34 -9.88
N TYR A 159 -0.92 20.61 -9.95
CA TYR A 159 -0.05 21.76 -10.17
C TYR A 159 0.40 22.42 -8.86
N THR A 160 -0.53 22.65 -7.93
CA THR A 160 -0.22 23.40 -6.72
C THR A 160 0.56 22.59 -5.69
N ILE A 161 0.50 21.25 -5.74
CA ILE A 161 1.12 20.41 -4.69
C ILE A 161 2.63 20.55 -4.63
N SER A 162 3.34 20.63 -5.76
CA SER A 162 4.80 20.80 -5.78
C SER A 162 5.20 22.17 -5.23
N GLN A 163 4.53 23.22 -5.68
CA GLN A 163 4.79 24.59 -5.21
C GLN A 163 4.47 24.76 -3.73
N THR A 164 3.33 24.26 -3.28
CA THR A 164 2.93 24.36 -1.86
C THR A 164 3.83 23.54 -0.94
N SER A 165 4.26 22.34 -1.35
CA SER A 165 5.22 21.55 -0.59
C SER A 165 6.64 22.16 -0.60
N GLN A 166 7.08 22.73 -1.72
CA GLN A 166 8.33 23.48 -1.81
C GLN A 166 8.36 24.64 -0.80
N LEU A 167 7.26 25.39 -0.69
CA LEU A 167 7.09 26.45 0.30
C LEU A 167 7.15 25.95 1.76
N LEU A 168 6.84 24.67 1.99
CA LEU A 168 6.88 24.06 3.33
C LEU A 168 8.25 23.55 3.74
N SER A 169 9.17 23.34 2.78
CA SER A 169 10.63 23.11 2.91
C SER A 169 11.13 22.09 1.89
N LYS A 170 10.26 21.27 1.30
CA LYS A 170 10.65 20.15 0.42
C LYS A 170 9.64 19.99 -0.70
N GLU A 171 10.12 20.02 -1.94
CA GLU A 171 9.27 19.78 -3.10
C GLU A 171 8.85 18.31 -3.15
N LEU A 172 7.54 18.06 -3.03
CA LEU A 172 6.92 16.75 -3.13
C LEU A 172 5.98 16.72 -4.33
N SER A 173 6.12 15.67 -5.12
CA SER A 173 5.27 15.42 -6.28
C SER A 173 3.89 14.89 -5.85
N ARG A 174 2.89 15.02 -6.74
CA ARG A 174 1.54 14.45 -6.61
C ARG A 174 1.53 12.96 -6.23
N HIS A 175 2.59 12.21 -6.54
CA HIS A 175 2.65 10.79 -6.21
C HIS A 175 2.72 10.53 -4.71
N HIS A 176 3.25 11.47 -3.93
CA HIS A 176 3.34 11.38 -2.47
C HIS A 176 2.04 11.77 -1.75
N TYR A 177 1.10 12.40 -2.44
CA TYR A 177 -0.16 12.84 -1.86
C TYR A 177 -1.35 12.19 -2.54
N HIS A 178 -2.35 11.84 -1.74
CA HIS A 178 -3.65 11.46 -2.20
C HIS A 178 -4.62 12.61 -1.96
N MET A 179 -5.28 13.07 -3.02
CA MET A 179 -6.36 14.04 -2.89
C MET A 179 -7.66 13.29 -2.58
N ILE A 180 -8.33 13.68 -1.50
CA ILE A 180 -9.69 13.23 -1.19
C ILE A 180 -10.61 13.98 -2.16
N ASN A 181 -11.36 13.22 -2.99
CA ASN A 181 -12.21 13.80 -4.05
C ASN A 181 -13.46 14.52 -3.51
N GLU A 182 -13.82 14.28 -2.25
CA GLU A 182 -14.92 14.95 -1.58
C GLU A 182 -14.52 16.41 -1.27
N PRO A 183 -15.22 17.41 -1.85
CA PRO A 183 -14.88 18.80 -1.60
C PRO A 183 -15.28 19.18 -0.17
N VAL A 184 -14.33 19.73 0.57
CA VAL A 184 -14.52 20.24 1.93
C VAL A 184 -15.33 21.52 1.94
N GLN A 185 -15.10 22.36 0.93
CA GLN A 185 -15.83 23.60 0.76
C GLN A 185 -15.97 23.88 -0.73
N SER A 186 -17.12 24.43 -1.10
CA SER A 186 -17.36 24.87 -2.45
C SER A 186 -17.78 26.33 -2.42
N ILE A 187 -17.05 27.18 -3.14
CA ILE A 187 -17.25 28.62 -3.16
C ILE A 187 -17.52 29.02 -4.61
N ILE A 188 -18.55 29.80 -4.83
CA ILE A 188 -18.85 30.32 -6.16
C ILE A 188 -17.86 31.45 -6.45
N SER A 189 -17.15 31.37 -7.57
CA SER A 189 -16.33 32.49 -8.05
C SER A 189 -17.25 33.60 -8.53
N VAL A 190 -17.17 34.76 -7.90
CA VAL A 190 -17.95 35.94 -8.28
C VAL A 190 -17.00 37.01 -8.74
N SER A 191 -17.25 37.53 -9.94
CA SER A 191 -16.60 38.76 -10.42
C SER A 191 -17.37 39.95 -9.84
N PRO A 192 -16.75 40.77 -8.97
CA PRO A 192 -17.46 41.89 -8.38
C PRO A 192 -17.69 42.99 -9.42
N PHE A 193 -18.94 43.45 -9.52
CA PHE A 193 -19.32 44.62 -10.30
C PHE A 193 -19.95 45.67 -9.39
N LEU A 194 -19.79 46.96 -9.76
CA LEU A 194 -20.57 48.04 -9.17
C LEU A 194 -22.06 47.77 -9.35
N ARG A 195 -22.87 47.98 -8.29
CA ARG A 195 -24.31 47.65 -8.27
C ARG A 195 -25.11 48.38 -9.37
N THR A 196 -24.62 49.52 -9.83
CA THR A 196 -25.21 50.36 -10.89
C THR A 196 -24.59 50.13 -12.27
N SER A 197 -23.62 49.21 -12.40
CA SER A 197 -22.92 49.01 -13.66
C SER A 197 -23.83 48.38 -14.72
N PRO A 198 -24.00 49.01 -15.90
CA PRO A 198 -24.76 48.43 -17.01
C PRO A 198 -24.00 47.28 -17.71
N LEU A 199 -22.75 47.01 -17.32
CA LEU A 199 -21.90 46.00 -17.96
C LEU A 199 -22.14 44.58 -17.41
N LEU A 200 -22.76 44.45 -16.23
CA LEU A 200 -22.99 43.16 -15.57
C LEU A 200 -23.79 42.17 -16.45
N PRO A 201 -24.95 42.55 -17.04
CA PRO A 201 -25.72 41.61 -17.86
C PRO A 201 -24.96 41.18 -19.11
N ARG A 202 -24.20 42.10 -19.70
CA ARG A 202 -23.40 41.82 -20.90
C ARG A 202 -22.22 40.90 -20.59
N PHE A 203 -21.59 41.08 -19.44
CA PHE A 203 -20.52 40.20 -18.96
C PHE A 203 -21.03 38.78 -18.67
N GLN A 204 -22.17 38.66 -17.99
CA GLN A 204 -22.82 37.36 -17.73
C GLN A 204 -23.07 36.60 -19.04
N LEU A 205 -23.66 37.27 -20.05
CA LEU A 205 -23.92 36.66 -21.35
C LEU A 205 -22.64 36.16 -22.04
N TYR A 206 -21.52 36.89 -21.94
CA TYR A 206 -20.24 36.42 -22.50
C TYR A 206 -19.64 35.24 -21.72
N VAL A 207 -19.72 35.26 -20.39
CA VAL A 207 -19.25 34.16 -19.53
C VAL A 207 -20.06 32.89 -19.81
N ASP A 208 -21.38 33.01 -19.93
CA ASP A 208 -22.26 31.88 -20.23
C ASP A 208 -21.93 31.29 -21.59
N ARG A 209 -21.73 32.11 -22.63
CA ARG A 209 -21.30 31.63 -23.96
C ARG A 209 -19.92 30.96 -23.94
N LEU A 210 -18.97 31.49 -23.17
CA LEU A 210 -17.63 30.89 -23.02
C LEU A 210 -17.71 29.53 -22.32
N TYR A 211 -18.62 29.40 -21.35
CA TYR A 211 -18.87 28.16 -20.63
C TYR A 211 -19.59 27.13 -21.52
N GLU A 212 -20.66 27.53 -22.21
CA GLU A 212 -21.40 26.70 -23.16
C GLU A 212 -20.51 26.21 -24.32
N ALA A 213 -19.59 27.03 -24.79
CA ALA A 213 -18.62 26.66 -25.82
C ALA A 213 -17.50 25.73 -25.31
N GLY A 214 -17.47 25.38 -24.01
CA GLY A 214 -16.43 24.54 -23.41
C GLY A 214 -15.04 25.18 -23.39
N ILE A 215 -14.94 26.48 -23.67
CA ILE A 215 -13.65 27.22 -23.71
C ILE A 215 -13.01 27.23 -22.32
N TRP A 216 -13.83 27.34 -21.28
CA TRP A 216 -13.34 27.28 -19.89
C TRP A 216 -12.66 25.95 -19.58
N ASP A 217 -13.28 24.81 -19.92
CA ASP A 217 -12.71 23.50 -19.68
C ASP A 217 -11.42 23.28 -20.48
N TYR A 218 -11.37 23.77 -21.72
CA TYR A 218 -10.16 23.76 -22.52
C TYR A 218 -9.03 24.58 -21.87
N VAL A 219 -9.33 25.79 -21.38
CA VAL A 219 -8.36 26.65 -20.69
C VAL A 219 -7.85 25.95 -19.43
N VAL A 220 -8.75 25.51 -18.54
CA VAL A 220 -8.36 24.80 -17.31
C VAL A 220 -7.48 23.58 -17.63
N ARG A 221 -7.85 22.78 -18.63
CA ARG A 221 -7.07 21.62 -19.07
C ARG A 221 -5.71 22.01 -19.67
N LYS A 222 -5.64 23.08 -20.46
CA LYS A 222 -4.38 23.55 -21.07
C LYS A 222 -3.41 24.09 -20.02
N TRP A 223 -3.91 24.86 -19.06
CA TRP A 223 -3.09 25.40 -17.98
C TRP A 223 -2.65 24.32 -16.98
N THR A 224 -3.44 23.26 -16.79
CA THR A 224 -3.05 22.11 -15.96
C THR A 224 -2.10 21.13 -16.66
N LEU A 225 -2.21 20.94 -17.98
CA LEU A 225 -1.30 20.07 -18.76
C LEU A 225 0.02 20.74 -19.13
N GLY A 226 0.01 22.02 -19.51
CA GLY A 226 1.17 22.73 -20.04
C GLY A 226 2.24 23.08 -18.99
N ALA A 227 1.88 23.09 -17.71
CA ALA A 227 2.81 23.36 -16.60
C ALA A 227 3.48 22.10 -16.03
N MET A 228 3.24 20.93 -16.64
CA MET A 228 3.87 19.66 -16.25
C MET A 228 5.31 19.65 -16.77
N HIS A 229 6.22 20.36 -16.10
CA HIS A 229 7.65 20.23 -16.35
C HIS A 229 8.09 18.78 -16.03
N PRO A 230 8.82 18.12 -16.95
CA PRO A 230 9.15 16.69 -16.86
C PRO A 230 10.33 16.40 -15.91
N THR A 231 10.67 17.30 -14.98
CA THR A 231 11.98 17.25 -14.32
C THR A 231 12.07 16.32 -13.11
N THR A 232 11.00 15.69 -12.64
CA THR A 232 11.07 14.89 -11.39
C THR A 232 10.11 13.70 -11.32
N SER A 233 9.59 13.23 -12.46
CA SER A 233 8.64 12.10 -12.48
C SER A 233 9.26 10.75 -12.90
N GLY A 234 10.55 10.71 -13.26
CA GLY A 234 11.18 9.51 -13.81
C GLY A 234 11.68 8.49 -12.78
N ASN A 235 12.10 8.93 -11.58
CA ASN A 235 12.89 8.05 -10.70
C ASN A 235 12.06 7.39 -9.59
N ASN A 236 11.02 8.04 -9.08
CA ASN A 236 10.29 7.52 -7.90
C ASN A 236 9.28 6.40 -8.24
N ALA A 237 8.88 6.26 -9.51
CA ALA A 237 8.02 5.15 -9.93
C ALA A 237 8.81 3.84 -10.09
N LEU A 238 10.10 3.94 -10.42
CA LEU A 238 11.01 2.80 -10.51
C LEU A 238 11.41 2.28 -9.11
N ASP A 239 11.59 3.17 -8.13
CA ASP A 239 11.89 2.78 -6.74
C ASP A 239 10.78 2.01 -6.04
N LEU A 240 9.52 2.14 -6.48
CA LEU A 240 8.42 1.31 -5.98
C LEU A 240 8.45 -0.13 -6.51
N SER A 241 9.22 -0.39 -7.56
CA SER A 241 9.23 -1.69 -8.28
C SER A 241 10.47 -2.54 -7.99
N ILE A 242 11.49 -1.99 -7.32
CA ILE A 242 12.68 -2.74 -6.92
C ILE A 242 12.40 -3.44 -5.60
N LEU A 243 12.47 -4.77 -5.59
CA LEU A 243 12.38 -5.55 -4.36
C LEU A 243 13.58 -5.22 -3.46
N THR A 244 13.35 -4.36 -2.48
CA THR A 244 14.25 -4.11 -1.36
C THR A 244 14.41 -5.33 -0.42
N LEU A 245 15.54 -5.40 0.28
CA LEU A 245 15.84 -6.45 1.28
C LEU A 245 14.73 -6.59 2.34
N GLU A 246 14.04 -5.48 2.63
CA GLU A 246 12.93 -5.43 3.57
C GLU A 246 11.77 -6.38 3.20
N HIS A 247 11.58 -6.71 1.91
CA HIS A 247 10.56 -7.67 1.49
C HIS A 247 10.89 -9.12 1.87
N PHE A 248 12.15 -9.44 2.17
CA PHE A 248 12.57 -10.80 2.57
C PHE A 248 12.61 -11.00 4.09
N LEU A 249 12.38 -9.94 4.86
CA LEU A 249 12.43 -9.96 6.32
C LEU A 249 11.53 -11.05 6.96
N PRO A 250 10.30 -11.30 6.48
CA PRO A 250 9.47 -12.40 7.01
C PRO A 250 10.08 -13.79 6.81
N VAL A 251 10.76 -14.02 5.68
CA VAL A 251 11.43 -15.29 5.38
C VAL A 251 12.58 -15.53 6.36
N PHE A 252 13.37 -14.49 6.66
CA PHE A 252 14.42 -14.56 7.66
C PHE A 252 13.89 -14.81 9.07
N ILE A 253 12.74 -14.22 9.44
CA ILE A 253 12.10 -14.47 10.73
C ILE A 253 11.66 -15.93 10.85
N VAL A 254 10.95 -16.47 9.85
CA VAL A 254 10.52 -17.88 9.85
C VAL A 254 11.72 -18.82 9.85
N GLY A 255 12.73 -18.54 9.04
CA GLY A 255 14.00 -19.28 9.04
C GLY A 255 14.66 -19.28 10.41
N GLY A 256 14.72 -18.12 11.08
CA GLY A 256 15.24 -18.00 12.44
C GLY A 256 14.50 -18.88 13.45
N TYR A 257 13.16 -18.90 13.41
CA TYR A 257 12.36 -19.79 14.27
C TYR A 257 12.63 -21.27 14.01
N LEU A 258 12.75 -21.67 12.75
CA LEU A 258 13.06 -23.06 12.37
C LEU A 258 14.45 -23.48 12.87
N TYR A 259 15.46 -22.61 12.74
CA TYR A 259 16.79 -22.88 13.28
C TYR A 259 16.80 -23.02 14.80
N LEU A 260 16.08 -22.16 15.52
CA LEU A 260 15.95 -22.27 16.98
C LEU A 260 15.27 -23.57 17.41
N LEU A 261 14.21 -23.98 16.70
CA LEU A 261 13.56 -25.27 16.92
C LEU A 261 14.50 -26.45 16.66
N ALA A 262 15.27 -26.42 15.58
CA ALA A 262 16.24 -27.47 15.25
C ALA A 262 17.32 -27.60 16.34
N ILE A 263 17.85 -26.48 16.84
CA ILE A 263 18.81 -26.46 17.96
C ILE A 263 18.16 -27.03 19.22
N GLY A 264 16.89 -26.68 19.50
CA GLY A 264 16.15 -27.22 20.63
C GLY A 264 16.00 -28.74 20.57
N ILE A 265 15.61 -29.29 19.42
CA ILE A 265 15.49 -30.74 19.20
C ILE A 265 16.85 -31.43 19.37
N PHE A 266 17.91 -30.86 18.79
CA PHE A 266 19.27 -31.40 18.90
C PHE A 266 19.75 -31.46 20.36
N LEU A 267 19.53 -30.39 21.14
CA LEU A 267 19.87 -30.38 22.57
C LEU A 267 19.07 -31.43 23.34
N LEU A 268 17.79 -31.58 23.02
CA LEU A 268 16.90 -32.56 23.67
C LEU A 268 17.37 -33.99 23.37
N GLU A 269 17.75 -34.28 22.13
CA GLU A 269 18.32 -35.57 21.74
C GLU A 269 19.64 -35.87 22.46
N VAL A 270 20.54 -34.88 22.57
CA VAL A 270 21.80 -35.02 23.31
C VAL A 270 21.55 -35.30 24.79
N ILE A 271 20.55 -34.65 25.40
CA ILE A 271 20.16 -34.88 26.79
C ILE A 271 19.61 -36.29 26.97
N ILE A 272 18.68 -36.72 26.11
CA ILE A 272 18.10 -38.08 26.15
C ILE A 272 19.21 -39.12 25.98
N TYR A 273 20.11 -38.94 25.01
CA TYR A 273 21.21 -39.87 24.76
C TYR A 273 22.16 -39.96 25.96
N ARG A 274 22.47 -38.84 26.62
CA ARG A 274 23.28 -38.83 27.85
C ARG A 274 22.59 -39.55 29.00
N ILE A 275 21.28 -39.34 29.20
CA ILE A 275 20.51 -40.00 30.26
C ILE A 275 20.42 -41.51 29.98
N LEU A 276 20.13 -41.92 28.75
CA LEU A 276 20.04 -43.32 28.35
C LEU A 276 21.38 -44.04 28.53
N ARG A 277 22.49 -43.38 28.16
CA ARG A 277 23.85 -43.90 28.36
C ARG A 277 24.21 -44.00 29.85
N SER A 278 23.78 -43.05 30.68
CA SER A 278 23.99 -43.12 32.13
C SER A 278 23.19 -44.23 32.80
N LEU A 279 22.02 -44.58 32.25
CA LEU A 279 21.18 -45.69 32.72
C LEU A 279 21.70 -47.06 32.29
N ASN A 280 22.30 -47.17 31.10
CA ASN A 280 22.79 -48.45 30.55
C ASN A 280 24.19 -48.85 31.05
N VAL A 281 24.80 -48.07 31.95
CA VAL A 281 26.12 -48.32 32.58
C VAL A 281 25.97 -48.84 34.03
N ARG A 282 24.73 -49.01 34.52
CA ARG A 282 24.40 -49.71 35.76
C ARG A 282 23.87 -51.10 35.48
#